data_AF-A0A538SSF3-F1
#
_entry.id   AF-A0A538SSF3-F1
#
_cell.length_a   1.000
_cell.length_b   1.000
_cell.length_c   1.000
_cell.angle_alpha   90.00
_cell.angle_beta   90.00
_cell.angle_gamma   90.00
#
_symmetry.space_group_name_H-M   'P 1'
#
loop_
_entity.id
_entity.type
_entity.pdbx_description
1 polymer ?
#
loop_
_entity_poly.entity_id
_entity_poly.type
_entity_poly.pdbx_seq_one_letter_code
_entity_poly.pdbx_strand_id
1 'polypeptide(L)'
;MPSRAAIPSTSSGRKARSPLAAATPTPASSASQRLKSMKCSPGPAGGSRARRAGPLEGPFVCRSRTAWLFYGASSGPAGECAVPMPVSTWVEVDLDRFAANLHAVRSLLRPEQEILLVIKADAYGHGAVEIAEAAEREGVAQLGVATLHEGIQLRRAGCRLPIVVLSPLLPSEIDEAVAHELAPTVPDLDFARALSLAALKSGRPQRCHVEIDTGMGRTGVRDDEAEPFLLSLLELPGLRLASLFTHFPDADAEDLEFSRKQVLRLRALLDRLGARGIRAPRVHAANSAGTLNLPEARLDWARVGLIAYGHRPPNARVEIPLRPVMAFKSRIVQLRDLPAGASISYGRSFVTRRRSRIAVVAVGYGHGYSWLLSSRGHMLVGGARVPI
;
A
#
# COMPACT_ATOMS: atom_id res chain seq x y z
N MET A 1 37.76 26.37 53.24
CA MET A 1 37.70 25.14 54.06
C MET A 1 37.01 24.06 53.24
N PRO A 2 37.57 22.84 53.18
CA PRO A 2 37.67 21.98 51.99
C PRO A 2 36.53 20.95 51.88
N SER A 3 36.34 20.28 50.74
CA SER A 3 36.74 18.87 50.52
C SER A 3 36.26 18.44 49.12
N ARG A 4 37.10 18.02 48.14
CA ARG A 4 37.72 16.66 47.96
C ARG A 4 36.65 15.54 47.99
N ALA A 5 36.63 14.50 47.15
CA ALA A 5 37.54 13.88 46.18
C ALA A 5 36.69 12.93 45.28
N ALA A 6 36.90 12.85 43.96
CA ALA A 6 37.80 11.92 43.23
C ALA A 6 37.40 10.42 43.26
N ILE A 7 37.35 9.87 42.04
CA ILE A 7 37.18 8.48 41.57
C ILE A 7 38.31 7.56 42.12
N PRO A 8 38.18 6.22 42.02
CA PRO A 8 39.19 5.56 41.19
C PRO A 8 38.67 4.46 40.27
N SER A 9 39.44 4.32 39.20
CA SER A 9 39.42 3.37 38.09
C SER A 9 40.13 2.03 38.41
N THR A 10 40.16 1.16 37.38
CA THR A 10 41.07 0.02 37.11
C THR A 10 40.59 -1.35 37.62
N SER A 11 40.92 -2.50 37.03
CA SER A 11 41.38 -2.97 35.71
C SER A 11 41.51 -4.51 35.81
N SER A 12 41.81 -5.17 34.68
CA SER A 12 42.26 -6.57 34.55
C SER A 12 41.15 -7.65 34.62
N GLY A 13 41.17 -8.74 33.83
CA GLY A 13 42.24 -9.31 33.02
C GLY A 13 41.73 -10.37 32.04
N ARG A 14 42.65 -10.73 31.14
CA ARG A 14 42.53 -11.65 30.00
C ARG A 14 42.45 -13.14 30.40
N LYS A 15 42.06 -13.92 29.38
CA LYS A 15 42.43 -15.32 29.00
C LYS A 15 41.38 -16.38 29.34
N ALA A 16 41.17 -17.46 28.59
CA ALA A 16 41.38 -17.84 27.18
C ALA A 16 40.87 -19.30 27.03
N ARG A 17 40.55 -19.70 25.78
CA ARG A 17 40.51 -21.07 25.20
C ARG A 17 39.24 -21.94 25.38
N SER A 18 38.44 -21.99 24.29
CA SER A 18 38.30 -23.09 23.28
C SER A 18 38.28 -24.57 23.72
N PRO A 19 37.94 -25.54 22.82
CA PRO A 19 37.00 -25.57 21.67
C PRO A 19 36.18 -26.89 21.59
N LEU A 20 35.16 -26.99 20.73
CA LEU A 20 34.65 -28.25 20.11
C LEU A 20 33.49 -27.85 19.17
N ALA A 21 33.26 -28.38 17.97
CA ALA A 21 34.04 -29.11 16.98
C ALA A 21 33.24 -29.02 15.67
N ALA A 22 33.93 -29.10 14.54
CA ALA A 22 33.34 -29.12 13.21
C ALA A 22 32.54 -30.41 12.96
N ALA A 23 31.46 -30.31 12.20
CA ALA A 23 30.87 -31.44 11.47
C ALA A 23 30.56 -30.98 10.04
N THR A 24 31.28 -31.59 9.09
CA THR A 24 31.09 -31.52 7.64
C THR A 24 29.85 -32.31 7.19
N PRO A 25 29.28 -31.99 6.01
CA PRO A 25 28.12 -32.66 5.45
C PRO A 25 28.51 -33.91 4.65
N THR A 26 27.59 -34.86 4.49
CA THR A 26 27.72 -35.99 3.54
C THR A 26 26.39 -36.23 2.82
N PRO A 27 26.40 -36.58 1.51
CA PRO A 27 25.22 -36.52 0.64
C PRO A 27 24.62 -37.91 0.34
N ALA A 28 23.34 -37.95 0.01
CA ALA A 28 22.62 -39.01 -0.72
C ALA A 28 21.17 -38.52 -0.95
N SER A 29 20.42 -38.85 -1.98
CA SER A 29 20.62 -39.50 -3.27
C SER A 29 19.31 -39.29 -4.05
N SER A 30 19.41 -39.29 -5.37
CA SER A 30 18.37 -39.33 -6.39
C SER A 30 17.09 -40.13 -6.06
N ALA A 31 15.93 -39.58 -6.40
CA ALA A 31 14.80 -40.36 -6.92
C ALA A 31 13.91 -39.48 -7.82
N SER A 32 14.11 -39.61 -9.13
CA SER A 32 13.20 -39.15 -10.15
C SER A 32 11.94 -40.02 -10.16
N GLN A 33 10.74 -39.42 -10.11
CA GLN A 33 9.54 -40.06 -10.61
C GLN A 33 8.79 -39.12 -11.55
N ARG A 34 8.82 -39.53 -12.82
CA ARG A 34 7.95 -39.09 -13.91
C ARG A 34 6.51 -39.39 -13.53
N LEU A 35 5.64 -38.37 -13.56
CA LEU A 35 4.20 -38.59 -13.70
C LEU A 35 3.77 -38.19 -15.11
N LYS A 36 3.20 -39.18 -15.78
CA LYS A 36 2.81 -39.20 -17.19
C LYS A 36 1.59 -38.31 -17.42
N SER A 37 1.62 -37.70 -18.60
CA SER A 37 0.52 -37.08 -19.34
C SER A 37 -0.80 -37.84 -19.25
N MET A 38 -1.90 -37.13 -18.98
CA MET A 38 -3.23 -37.52 -19.45
C MET A 38 -3.73 -36.45 -20.43
N LYS A 39 -3.88 -36.89 -21.68
CA LYS A 39 -4.58 -36.20 -22.76
C LYS A 39 -6.08 -36.51 -22.60
N CYS A 40 -6.94 -35.49 -22.70
CA CYS A 40 -8.34 -35.68 -23.04
C CYS A 40 -8.64 -34.84 -24.30
N SER A 41 -9.05 -35.54 -25.35
CA SER A 41 -9.54 -34.98 -26.62
C SER A 41 -11.03 -34.62 -26.51
N PRO A 42 -11.54 -33.65 -27.28
CA PRO A 42 -12.97 -33.35 -27.37
C PRO A 42 -13.66 -34.12 -28.50
N GLY A 43 -14.95 -34.43 -28.32
CA GLY A 43 -15.83 -34.99 -29.35
C GLY A 43 -17.30 -34.58 -29.12
N PRO A 44 -18.16 -34.57 -30.16
CA PRO A 44 -19.03 -33.42 -30.42
C PRO A 44 -20.57 -33.67 -30.34
N ALA A 45 -21.28 -32.54 -30.25
CA ALA A 45 -22.56 -32.14 -30.87
C ALA A 45 -23.84 -33.02 -30.80
N GLY A 46 -24.93 -32.36 -30.38
CA GLY A 46 -26.21 -32.36 -31.13
C GLY A 46 -27.42 -32.98 -30.43
N GLY A 47 -28.53 -32.23 -30.31
CA GLY A 47 -29.85 -32.81 -30.03
C GLY A 47 -30.89 -31.87 -29.42
N SER A 48 -31.70 -31.25 -30.28
CA SER A 48 -32.88 -30.43 -29.94
C SER A 48 -34.15 -31.27 -29.64
N ARG A 49 -34.96 -30.89 -28.63
CA ARG A 49 -36.39 -30.48 -28.75
C ARG A 49 -37.22 -30.61 -27.45
N ALA A 50 -38.10 -29.61 -27.28
CA ALA A 50 -39.48 -29.63 -26.73
C ALA A 50 -39.77 -29.61 -25.21
N ARG A 51 -40.00 -28.37 -24.73
CA ARG A 51 -41.10 -27.83 -23.90
C ARG A 51 -41.84 -28.76 -22.90
N ARG A 52 -41.75 -28.40 -21.61
CA ARG A 52 -42.91 -28.31 -20.70
C ARG A 52 -42.81 -27.03 -19.86
N ALA A 53 -43.93 -26.33 -19.73
CA ALA A 53 -44.07 -25.12 -18.95
C ALA A 53 -44.03 -25.44 -17.45
N GLY A 54 -43.21 -24.69 -16.71
CA GLY A 54 -43.07 -24.67 -15.25
C GLY A 54 -42.64 -23.26 -14.83
N PRO A 55 -42.75 -22.89 -13.55
CA PRO A 55 -42.83 -21.50 -13.11
C PRO A 55 -41.55 -20.71 -13.43
N LEU A 56 -41.73 -19.42 -13.70
CA LEU A 56 -40.67 -18.45 -13.99
C LEU A 56 -39.73 -18.26 -12.80
N GLU A 57 -38.72 -19.12 -12.69
CA GLU A 57 -37.49 -18.86 -11.94
C GLU A 57 -36.35 -18.68 -12.94
N GLY A 58 -36.16 -17.43 -13.39
CA GLY A 58 -34.97 -17.04 -14.13
C GLY A 58 -33.83 -16.79 -13.14
N PRO A 59 -32.59 -17.24 -13.43
CA PRO A 59 -31.46 -16.91 -12.59
C PRO A 59 -31.24 -15.40 -12.66
N PHE A 60 -31.38 -14.72 -11.53
CA PHE A 60 -30.79 -13.41 -11.34
C PHE A 60 -29.29 -13.55 -11.63
N VAL A 61 -28.87 -13.09 -12.80
CA VAL A 61 -27.46 -12.93 -13.12
C VAL A 61 -26.93 -11.85 -12.18
N CYS A 62 -26.32 -12.30 -11.08
CA CYS A 62 -25.58 -11.46 -10.16
C CYS A 62 -24.38 -10.87 -10.92
N ARG A 63 -24.52 -9.62 -11.39
CA ARG A 63 -23.44 -8.84 -12.01
C ARG A 63 -22.68 -7.99 -10.98
N SER A 64 -22.51 -8.46 -9.75
CA SER A 64 -21.63 -7.81 -8.76
C SER A 64 -20.45 -8.73 -8.44
N ARG A 65 -19.24 -8.30 -8.78
CA ARG A 65 -18.00 -8.99 -8.39
C ARG A 65 -17.52 -8.41 -7.06
N THR A 66 -18.30 -8.62 -6.01
CA THR A 66 -17.86 -8.31 -4.65
C THR A 66 -16.86 -9.37 -4.20
N ALA A 67 -15.57 -9.05 -4.22
CA ALA A 67 -14.56 -9.87 -3.56
C ALA A 67 -14.56 -9.49 -2.07
N TRP A 68 -14.84 -10.46 -1.20
CA TRP A 68 -14.83 -10.26 0.25
C TRP A 68 -13.47 -10.64 0.80
N LEU A 69 -12.83 -9.70 1.49
CA LEU A 69 -11.54 -9.93 2.12
C LEU A 69 -11.68 -10.13 3.61
N PHE A 70 -11.25 -11.31 4.07
CA PHE A 70 -11.25 -11.68 5.47
C PHE A 70 -9.80 -11.80 5.96
N TYR A 71 -9.43 -11.01 6.96
CA TYR A 71 -8.18 -11.19 7.68
C TYR A 71 -8.27 -12.46 8.53
N GLY A 72 -7.52 -13.52 8.16
CA GLY A 72 -7.35 -14.73 9.00
C GLY A 72 -7.57 -16.09 8.33
N ALA A 73 -7.78 -16.20 7.02
CA ALA A 73 -7.97 -17.48 6.35
C ALA A 73 -6.71 -17.94 5.59
N SER A 74 -6.24 -19.15 5.86
CA SER A 74 -5.28 -19.86 5.04
C SER A 74 -5.88 -20.24 3.68
N SER A 75 -5.06 -20.17 2.63
CA SER A 75 -5.43 -20.40 1.24
C SER A 75 -5.83 -21.86 0.97
N GLY A 76 -7.12 -22.10 0.76
CA GLY A 76 -7.66 -23.30 0.12
C GLY A 76 -7.76 -23.14 -1.40
N PRO A 77 -7.88 -24.25 -2.16
CA PRO A 77 -7.88 -24.22 -3.63
C PRO A 77 -9.09 -23.49 -4.21
N ALA A 78 -8.86 -22.81 -5.33
CA ALA A 78 -9.83 -21.95 -6.02
C ALA A 78 -11.07 -22.74 -6.50
N GLY A 79 -12.27 -22.29 -6.11
CA GLY A 79 -13.51 -22.77 -6.69
C GLY A 79 -14.74 -22.72 -5.78
N GLU A 80 -14.55 -22.64 -4.46
CA GLU A 80 -15.66 -22.50 -3.51
C GLU A 80 -15.53 -21.18 -2.78
N CYS A 81 -16.62 -20.39 -2.80
CA CYS A 81 -16.80 -19.24 -1.94
C CYS A 81 -16.91 -19.77 -0.52
N ALA A 82 -15.77 -20.12 0.08
CA ALA A 82 -15.71 -20.58 1.45
C ALA A 82 -16.25 -19.43 2.30
N VAL A 83 -17.38 -19.66 2.95
CA VAL A 83 -17.87 -18.86 4.06
C VAL A 83 -17.38 -19.60 5.31
N PRO A 84 -16.21 -19.31 5.90
CA PRO A 84 -15.64 -20.14 6.94
C PRO A 84 -15.73 -19.40 8.28
N MET A 85 -16.60 -19.92 9.16
CA MET A 85 -16.80 -19.50 10.56
C MET A 85 -17.47 -18.13 10.79
N PRO A 86 -18.38 -18.02 11.78
CA PRO A 86 -18.94 -16.73 12.17
C PRO A 86 -17.87 -15.86 12.85
N VAL A 87 -17.18 -15.03 12.07
CA VAL A 87 -16.30 -13.99 12.62
C VAL A 87 -17.15 -12.89 13.27
N SER A 88 -16.71 -12.42 14.44
CA SER A 88 -17.45 -11.42 15.20
C SER A 88 -17.17 -9.99 14.72
N THR A 89 -16.02 -9.76 14.09
CA THR A 89 -15.53 -8.45 13.62
C THR A 89 -14.78 -8.65 12.30
N TRP A 90 -15.07 -7.82 11.30
CA TRP A 90 -14.47 -7.92 9.96
C TRP A 90 -14.48 -6.57 9.25
N VAL A 91 -13.68 -6.49 8.19
CA VAL A 91 -13.66 -5.38 7.25
C VAL A 91 -14.26 -5.85 5.93
N GLU A 92 -15.16 -5.06 5.36
CA GLU A 92 -15.66 -5.25 4.00
C GLU A 92 -15.00 -4.24 3.07
N VAL A 93 -14.53 -4.71 1.92
CA VAL A 93 -13.83 -3.90 0.91
C VAL A 93 -14.60 -4.01 -0.40
N ASP A 94 -15.14 -2.90 -0.87
CA ASP A 94 -15.97 -2.84 -2.07
C ASP A 94 -15.11 -2.49 -3.31
N LEU A 95 -14.69 -3.51 -4.06
CA LEU A 95 -13.85 -3.34 -5.24
C LEU A 95 -14.54 -2.60 -6.40
N ASP A 96 -15.88 -2.61 -6.45
CA ASP A 96 -16.63 -1.85 -7.47
C ASP A 96 -16.56 -0.35 -7.16
N ARG A 97 -16.62 0.04 -5.88
CA ARG A 97 -16.36 1.43 -5.45
C ARG A 97 -14.93 1.85 -5.71
N PHE A 98 -13.97 0.96 -5.47
CA PHE A 98 -12.57 1.22 -5.75
C PHE A 98 -12.34 1.50 -7.25
N ALA A 99 -12.88 0.65 -8.14
CA ALA A 99 -12.82 0.87 -9.58
C ALA A 99 -13.50 2.18 -10.01
N ALA A 100 -14.70 2.47 -9.47
CA ALA A 100 -15.40 3.73 -9.73
C ALA A 100 -14.58 4.96 -9.29
N ASN A 101 -13.89 4.89 -8.15
CA ASN A 101 -13.00 5.96 -7.69
C ASN A 101 -11.81 6.15 -8.65
N LEU A 102 -11.20 5.06 -9.14
CA LEU A 102 -10.12 5.14 -10.13
C LEU A 102 -10.59 5.78 -11.45
N HIS A 103 -11.79 5.46 -11.92
CA HIS A 103 -12.38 6.11 -13.08
C HIS A 103 -12.63 7.61 -12.84
N ALA A 104 -13.13 7.96 -11.65
CA ALA A 104 -13.33 9.36 -11.27
C ALA A 104 -12.00 10.14 -11.26
N VAL A 105 -10.92 9.55 -10.75
CA VAL A 105 -9.57 10.11 -10.84
C VAL A 105 -9.12 10.24 -12.29
N ARG A 106 -9.28 9.20 -13.10
CA ARG A 106 -8.85 9.18 -14.51
C ARG A 106 -9.56 10.26 -15.34
N SER A 107 -10.79 10.65 -14.98
CA SER A 107 -11.50 11.76 -15.64
C SER A 107 -10.83 13.13 -15.47
N LEU A 108 -9.92 13.28 -14.50
CA LEU A 108 -9.12 14.49 -14.29
C LEU A 108 -7.81 14.52 -15.10
N LEU A 109 -7.44 13.38 -15.68
CA LEU A 109 -6.16 13.18 -16.36
C LEU A 109 -6.32 13.34 -17.87
N ARG A 110 -5.28 13.85 -18.53
CA ARG A 110 -5.17 13.82 -20.00
C ARG A 110 -4.89 12.39 -20.47
N PRO A 111 -5.18 12.04 -21.73
CA PRO A 111 -5.00 10.68 -22.25
C PRO A 111 -3.60 10.10 -22.06
N GLU A 112 -2.56 10.92 -22.08
CA GLU A 112 -1.16 10.51 -21.94
C GLU A 112 -0.73 10.35 -20.47
N GLN A 113 -1.55 10.84 -19.53
CA GLN A 113 -1.28 10.80 -18.10
C GLN A 113 -1.85 9.53 -17.49
N GLU A 114 -1.09 8.90 -16.60
CA GLU A 114 -1.48 7.63 -16.00
C GLU A 114 -1.59 7.73 -14.47
N ILE A 115 -2.13 6.67 -13.87
CA ILE A 115 -2.25 6.56 -12.42
C ILE A 115 -1.08 5.71 -11.91
N LEU A 116 -0.35 6.26 -10.93
CA LEU A 116 0.49 5.48 -10.02
C LEU A 116 -0.28 5.31 -8.72
N LEU A 117 -0.73 4.08 -8.45
CA LEU A 117 -1.54 3.79 -7.27
C LEU A 117 -0.66 3.49 -6.06
N VAL A 118 -0.83 4.27 -5.00
CA VAL A 118 -0.15 4.03 -3.74
C VAL A 118 -0.93 3.00 -2.92
N ILE A 119 -0.31 1.86 -2.65
CA ILE A 119 -0.89 0.72 -1.93
C ILE A 119 -0.08 0.31 -0.70
N LYS A 120 0.76 1.20 -0.19
CA LYS A 120 1.49 1.01 1.08
C LYS A 120 0.55 0.75 2.27
N ALA A 121 1.12 0.24 3.35
CA ALA A 121 0.42 -0.13 4.58
C ALA A 121 -0.79 -1.03 4.29
N ASP A 122 -0.55 -2.12 3.56
CA ASP A 122 -1.58 -3.08 3.16
C ASP A 122 -2.77 -2.45 2.40
N ALA A 123 -2.45 -1.62 1.39
CA ALA A 123 -3.42 -0.77 0.69
C ALA A 123 -4.25 0.09 1.66
N TYR A 124 -3.59 0.77 2.59
CA TYR A 124 -4.26 1.55 3.64
C TYR A 124 -5.24 0.70 4.47
N GLY A 125 -4.89 -0.57 4.72
CA GLY A 125 -5.70 -1.56 5.45
C GLY A 125 -6.81 -2.23 4.64
N HIS A 126 -6.85 -2.06 3.30
CA HIS A 126 -7.87 -2.65 2.43
C HIS A 126 -7.47 -4.03 1.86
N GLY A 127 -6.25 -4.51 2.13
CA GLY A 127 -5.70 -5.73 1.54
C GLY A 127 -4.94 -5.44 0.25
N ALA A 128 -3.61 -5.48 0.32
CA ALA A 128 -2.74 -5.05 -0.78
C ALA A 128 -2.82 -5.94 -2.01
N VAL A 129 -2.97 -7.25 -1.84
CA VAL A 129 -2.95 -8.22 -2.95
C VAL A 129 -4.18 -8.01 -3.83
N GLU A 130 -5.36 -7.96 -3.25
CA GLU A 130 -6.63 -7.88 -3.97
C GLU A 130 -6.85 -6.49 -4.57
N ILE A 131 -6.38 -5.44 -3.87
CA ILE A 131 -6.34 -4.09 -4.44
C ILE A 131 -5.36 -4.02 -5.62
N ALA A 132 -4.20 -4.70 -5.56
CA ALA A 132 -3.28 -4.76 -6.68
C ALA A 132 -3.87 -5.50 -7.88
N GLU A 133 -4.56 -6.63 -7.66
CA GLU A 133 -5.27 -7.36 -8.72
C GLU A 133 -6.40 -6.52 -9.33
N ALA A 134 -7.14 -5.77 -8.50
CA ALA A 134 -8.15 -4.83 -8.99
C ALA A 134 -7.51 -3.70 -9.81
N ALA A 135 -6.42 -3.12 -9.32
CA ALA A 135 -5.70 -2.07 -10.01
C ALA A 135 -5.13 -2.52 -11.37
N GLU A 136 -4.65 -3.76 -11.46
CA GLU A 136 -4.19 -4.35 -12.73
C GLU A 136 -5.33 -4.46 -13.74
N ARG A 137 -6.51 -4.92 -13.31
CA ARG A 137 -7.71 -4.97 -14.16
C ARG A 137 -8.19 -3.60 -14.63
N GLU A 138 -8.04 -2.58 -13.79
CA GLU A 138 -8.38 -1.19 -14.13
C GLU A 138 -7.31 -0.47 -14.97
N GLY A 139 -6.19 -1.14 -15.28
CA GLY A 139 -5.12 -0.58 -16.10
C GLY A 139 -4.34 0.53 -15.39
N VAL A 140 -4.08 0.38 -14.09
CA VAL A 140 -3.11 1.23 -13.38
C VAL A 140 -1.72 0.99 -13.94
N ALA A 141 -0.94 2.05 -14.17
CA ALA A 141 0.36 1.93 -14.84
C ALA A 141 1.45 1.38 -13.91
N GLN A 142 1.37 1.72 -12.62
CA GLN A 142 2.40 1.39 -11.64
C GLN A 142 1.84 1.41 -10.22
N LEU A 143 2.37 0.55 -9.36
CA LEU A 143 2.08 0.52 -7.93
C LEU A 143 3.21 1.20 -7.14
N GLY A 144 2.85 1.91 -6.08
CA GLY A 144 3.77 2.50 -5.11
C GLY A 144 3.59 1.89 -3.73
N VAL A 145 4.64 1.25 -3.22
CA VAL A 145 4.72 0.73 -1.84
C VAL A 145 5.68 1.57 -1.02
N ALA A 146 5.64 1.45 0.31
CA ALA A 146 6.59 2.13 1.18
C ALA A 146 7.86 1.30 1.39
N THR A 147 7.73 -0.02 1.54
CA THR A 147 8.85 -0.89 1.95
C THR A 147 9.15 -1.98 0.93
N LEU A 148 10.36 -2.56 1.02
CA LEU A 148 10.74 -3.74 0.26
C LEU A 148 9.76 -4.90 0.48
N HIS A 149 9.40 -5.16 1.74
CA HIS A 149 8.57 -6.30 2.12
C HIS A 149 7.17 -6.26 1.50
N GLU A 150 6.54 -5.08 1.43
CA GLU A 150 5.27 -4.90 0.72
C GLU A 150 5.40 -5.23 -0.76
N GLY A 151 6.48 -4.80 -1.41
CA GLY A 151 6.77 -5.14 -2.81
C GLY A 151 6.95 -6.65 -3.03
N ILE A 152 7.73 -7.31 -2.15
CA ILE A 152 7.96 -8.75 -2.21
C ILE A 152 6.66 -9.52 -1.99
N GLN A 153 5.81 -9.10 -1.05
CA GLN A 153 4.50 -9.71 -0.81
C GLN A 153 3.67 -9.71 -2.10
N LEU A 154 3.60 -8.58 -2.80
CA LEU A 154 2.86 -8.45 -4.07
C LEU A 154 3.45 -9.34 -5.16
N ARG A 155 4.77 -9.39 -5.28
CA ARG A 155 5.45 -10.27 -6.26
C ARG A 155 5.17 -11.74 -5.98
N ARG A 156 5.21 -12.17 -4.72
CA ARG A 156 4.87 -13.55 -4.31
C ARG A 156 3.40 -13.88 -4.57
N ALA A 157 2.51 -12.90 -4.49
CA ALA A 157 1.10 -13.03 -4.87
C ALA A 157 0.87 -13.01 -6.40
N GLY A 158 1.91 -12.85 -7.21
CA GLY A 158 1.82 -12.91 -8.68
C GLY A 158 1.56 -11.56 -9.37
N CYS A 159 1.67 -10.44 -8.65
CA CYS A 159 1.49 -9.10 -9.22
C CYS A 159 2.53 -8.81 -10.31
N ARG A 160 2.05 -8.42 -11.50
CA ARG A 160 2.89 -8.14 -12.69
C ARG A 160 3.10 -6.66 -12.96
N LEU A 161 2.33 -5.79 -12.31
CA LEU A 161 2.50 -4.35 -12.44
C LEU A 161 3.91 -3.93 -12.01
N PRO A 162 4.50 -2.89 -12.63
CA PRO A 162 5.67 -2.23 -12.08
C PRO A 162 5.42 -1.80 -10.63
N ILE A 163 6.42 -1.96 -9.76
CA ILE A 163 6.35 -1.56 -8.34
C ILE A 163 7.52 -0.64 -8.05
N VAL A 164 7.24 0.58 -7.58
CA VAL A 164 8.24 1.46 -6.96
C VAL A 164 8.18 1.33 -5.44
N VAL A 165 9.35 1.21 -4.82
CA VAL A 165 9.49 1.38 -3.37
C VAL A 165 9.79 2.85 -3.11
N LEU A 166 8.80 3.56 -2.58
CA LEU A 166 8.83 5.02 -2.46
C LEU A 166 9.84 5.48 -1.41
N SER A 167 9.99 4.75 -0.31
CA SER A 167 11.01 5.05 0.70
C SER A 167 12.39 4.54 0.25
N PRO A 168 13.47 5.27 0.56
CA PRO A 168 14.82 4.76 0.38
C PRO A 168 15.02 3.42 1.07
N LEU A 169 15.64 2.47 0.37
CA LEU A 169 15.99 1.17 0.91
C LEU A 169 17.33 1.22 1.64
N LEU A 170 17.56 0.28 2.54
CA LEU A 170 18.89 0.02 3.10
C LEU A 170 19.79 -0.63 2.03
N PRO A 171 21.12 -0.43 2.08
CA PRO A 171 22.03 -1.12 1.17
C PRO A 171 21.91 -2.65 1.22
N SER A 172 21.58 -3.22 2.38
CA SER A 172 21.36 -4.66 2.56
C SER A 172 20.09 -5.20 1.86
N GLU A 173 19.19 -4.31 1.44
CA GLU A 173 17.94 -4.66 0.77
C GLU A 173 18.06 -4.64 -0.77
N ILE A 174 19.20 -4.20 -1.30
CA ILE A 174 19.42 -4.02 -2.75
C ILE A 174 19.30 -5.34 -3.52
N ASP A 175 19.96 -6.39 -3.06
CA ASP A 175 19.97 -7.69 -3.75
C ASP A 175 18.54 -8.27 -3.86
N GLU A 176 17.75 -8.14 -2.79
CA GLU A 176 16.34 -8.57 -2.78
C GLU A 176 15.46 -7.71 -3.70
N ALA A 177 15.69 -6.39 -3.74
CA ALA A 177 14.96 -5.50 -4.65
C ALA A 177 15.20 -5.88 -6.13
N VAL A 178 16.45 -6.20 -6.48
CA VAL A 178 16.83 -6.64 -7.84
C VAL A 178 16.23 -8.01 -8.14
N ALA A 179 16.35 -8.98 -7.22
CA ALA A 179 15.83 -10.34 -7.39
C ALA A 179 14.30 -10.37 -7.60
N HIS A 180 13.57 -9.43 -6.99
CA HIS A 180 12.13 -9.32 -7.08
C HIS A 180 11.63 -8.26 -8.09
N GLU A 181 12.52 -7.67 -8.90
CA GLU A 181 12.17 -6.68 -9.93
C GLU A 181 11.34 -5.51 -9.35
N LEU A 182 11.78 -5.02 -8.19
CA LEU A 182 11.24 -3.84 -7.52
C LEU A 182 12.12 -2.65 -7.87
N ALA A 183 11.54 -1.47 -8.14
CA ALA A 183 12.28 -0.27 -8.51
C ALA A 183 12.49 0.63 -7.28
N PRO A 184 13.71 0.73 -6.71
CA PRO A 184 13.95 1.56 -5.53
C PRO A 184 13.96 3.05 -5.87
N THR A 185 13.57 3.90 -4.92
CA THR A 185 13.95 5.31 -4.90
C THR A 185 15.40 5.43 -4.45
N VAL A 186 16.25 6.06 -5.26
CA VAL A 186 17.68 6.26 -4.99
C VAL A 186 17.87 7.56 -4.22
N PRO A 187 18.41 7.53 -2.98
CA PRO A 187 18.60 8.71 -2.16
C PRO A 187 19.93 9.43 -2.42
N ASP A 188 20.99 8.69 -2.79
CA ASP A 188 22.35 9.19 -2.92
C ASP A 188 23.18 8.32 -3.89
N LEU A 189 24.40 8.78 -4.21
CA LEU A 189 25.26 8.14 -5.21
C LEU A 189 25.90 6.85 -4.72
N ASP A 190 26.09 6.67 -3.41
CA ASP A 190 26.67 5.45 -2.87
C ASP A 190 25.66 4.31 -2.95
N PHE A 191 24.40 4.58 -2.64
CA PHE A 191 23.30 3.67 -2.91
C PHE A 191 23.16 3.38 -4.41
N ALA A 192 23.25 4.40 -5.27
CA ALA A 192 23.18 4.23 -6.72
C ALA A 192 24.28 3.30 -7.25
N ARG A 193 25.53 3.48 -6.80
CA ARG A 193 26.67 2.63 -7.18
C ARG A 193 26.46 1.18 -6.72
N ALA A 194 26.00 0.97 -5.50
CA ALA A 194 25.69 -0.35 -4.98
C ALA A 194 24.57 -1.04 -5.80
N LEU A 195 23.51 -0.30 -6.14
CA LEU A 195 22.42 -0.78 -6.99
C LEU A 195 22.91 -1.13 -8.40
N SER A 196 23.79 -0.31 -8.97
CA SER A 196 24.41 -0.54 -10.28
C SER A 196 25.23 -1.84 -10.30
N LEU A 197 26.04 -2.08 -9.28
CA LEU A 197 26.81 -3.33 -9.13
C LEU A 197 25.90 -4.56 -9.02
N ALA A 198 24.83 -4.48 -8.23
CA ALA A 198 23.85 -5.56 -8.10
C ALA A 198 23.10 -5.83 -9.41
N ALA A 199 22.72 -4.77 -10.14
CA ALA A 199 22.10 -4.87 -11.46
C ALA A 199 23.01 -5.60 -12.46
N LEU A 200 24.29 -5.22 -12.53
CA LEU A 200 25.29 -5.88 -13.37
C LEU A 200 25.47 -7.36 -13.01
N LYS A 201 25.57 -7.67 -11.71
CA LYS A 201 25.68 -9.05 -11.21
C LYS A 201 24.47 -9.91 -11.60
N SER A 202 23.27 -9.32 -11.60
CA SER A 202 22.03 -10.01 -12.00
C SER A 202 21.90 -10.23 -13.52
N GLY A 203 22.69 -9.50 -14.33
CA GLY A 203 22.60 -9.51 -15.79
C GLY A 203 21.35 -8.82 -16.35
N ARG A 204 20.61 -8.06 -15.53
CA ARG A 204 19.40 -7.35 -15.93
C ARG A 204 19.49 -5.86 -15.59
N PRO A 205 19.03 -4.96 -16.48
CA PRO A 205 18.93 -3.55 -16.14
C PRO A 205 17.92 -3.31 -15.01
N GLN A 206 18.33 -2.58 -13.99
CA GLN A 206 17.52 -2.26 -12.81
C GLN A 206 16.86 -0.89 -12.98
N ARG A 207 15.53 -0.85 -12.85
CA ARG A 207 14.79 0.42 -12.83
C ARG A 207 14.99 1.12 -11.49
N CYS A 208 15.13 2.44 -11.51
CA CYS A 208 15.22 3.26 -10.31
C CYS A 208 14.42 4.56 -10.45
N HIS A 209 14.03 5.13 -9.31
CA HIS A 209 13.33 6.41 -9.24
C HIS A 209 14.18 7.39 -8.43
N VAL A 210 14.03 8.69 -8.68
CA VAL A 210 14.71 9.72 -7.89
C VAL A 210 13.69 10.71 -7.35
N GLU A 211 13.65 10.84 -6.03
CA GLU A 211 12.91 11.90 -5.35
C GLU A 211 13.78 13.16 -5.27
N ILE A 212 13.23 14.29 -5.68
CA ILE A 212 13.80 15.61 -5.53
C ILE A 212 13.08 16.28 -4.36
N ASP A 213 13.81 16.63 -3.32
CA ASP A 213 13.26 17.41 -2.22
C ASP A 213 13.11 18.87 -2.64
N THR A 214 11.88 19.25 -2.96
CA THR A 214 11.54 20.63 -3.32
C THR A 214 11.03 21.45 -2.14
N GLY A 215 11.00 20.87 -0.93
CA GLY A 215 10.51 21.53 0.28
C GLY A 215 9.75 20.65 1.27
N MET A 216 9.71 19.32 1.10
CA MET A 216 9.10 18.44 2.10
C MET A 216 10.03 18.21 3.30
N GLY A 217 11.35 18.25 3.08
CA GLY A 217 12.34 18.10 4.16
C GLY A 217 12.37 16.71 4.78
N ARG A 218 11.99 15.68 4.01
CA ARG A 218 11.84 14.30 4.50
C ARG A 218 12.85 13.34 3.90
N THR A 219 12.87 13.26 2.57
CA THR A 219 13.68 12.34 1.76
C THR A 219 13.91 12.95 0.38
N GLY A 220 14.90 12.43 -0.35
CA GLY A 220 15.23 12.84 -1.70
C GLY A 220 16.46 13.73 -1.79
N VAL A 221 16.93 13.92 -3.02
CA VAL A 221 18.06 14.78 -3.35
C VAL A 221 17.61 16.23 -3.33
N ARG A 222 18.38 17.12 -2.70
CA ARG A 222 18.06 18.55 -2.64
C ARG A 222 17.99 19.15 -4.05
N ASP A 223 17.09 20.11 -4.25
CA ASP A 223 16.82 20.69 -5.57
C ASP A 223 18.02 21.41 -6.21
N ASP A 224 18.93 21.93 -5.40
CA ASP A 224 20.21 22.55 -5.81
C ASP A 224 21.30 21.52 -6.15
N GLU A 225 21.22 20.30 -5.61
CA GLU A 225 22.16 19.20 -5.86
C GLU A 225 21.65 18.20 -6.92
N ALA A 226 20.38 18.30 -7.29
CA ALA A 226 19.69 17.34 -8.14
C ALA A 226 20.31 17.18 -9.53
N GLU A 227 20.72 18.28 -10.17
CA GLU A 227 21.29 18.23 -11.52
C GLU A 227 22.64 17.47 -11.57
N PRO A 228 23.68 17.83 -10.78
CA PRO A 228 24.92 17.06 -10.78
C PRO A 228 24.70 15.61 -10.33
N PHE A 229 23.82 15.36 -9.36
CA PHE A 229 23.45 14.01 -8.94
C PHE A 229 22.92 13.17 -10.11
N LEU A 230 21.97 13.71 -10.88
CA LEU A 230 21.35 12.99 -12.00
C LEU A 230 22.34 12.74 -13.13
N LEU A 231 23.26 13.66 -13.41
CA LEU A 231 24.33 13.45 -14.38
C LEU A 231 25.20 12.26 -14.00
N SER A 232 25.64 12.19 -12.74
CA SER A 232 26.43 11.05 -12.25
C SER A 232 25.62 9.74 -12.21
N LEU A 233 24.33 9.80 -11.87
CA LEU A 233 23.45 8.61 -11.88
C LEU A 233 23.32 8.01 -13.28
N LEU A 234 23.17 8.84 -14.31
CA LEU A 234 22.97 8.39 -15.69
C LEU A 234 24.21 7.74 -16.31
N GLU A 235 25.39 7.98 -15.75
CA GLU A 235 26.65 7.33 -16.15
C GLU A 235 26.80 5.92 -15.56
N LEU A 236 25.98 5.55 -14.54
CA LEU A 236 26.10 4.25 -13.89
C LEU A 236 25.51 3.14 -14.76
N PRO A 237 26.32 2.13 -15.15
CA PRO A 237 25.86 1.04 -15.99
C PRO A 237 24.84 0.16 -15.26
N GLY A 238 23.97 -0.50 -16.03
CA GLY A 238 22.95 -1.40 -15.48
C GLY A 238 21.77 -0.68 -14.82
N LEU A 239 21.80 0.63 -14.59
CA LEU A 239 20.66 1.39 -14.10
C LEU A 239 19.82 1.97 -15.23
N ARG A 240 18.51 2.06 -15.00
CA ARG A 240 17.55 2.76 -15.86
C ARG A 240 16.70 3.69 -15.02
N LEU A 241 16.91 4.99 -15.16
CA LEU A 241 16.06 5.99 -14.55
C LEU A 241 14.62 5.83 -15.09
N ALA A 242 13.67 5.55 -14.21
CA ALA A 242 12.28 5.32 -14.55
C ALA A 242 11.43 6.57 -14.36
N SER A 243 11.67 7.34 -13.29
CA SER A 243 11.04 8.66 -13.12
C SER A 243 11.83 9.60 -12.20
N LEU A 244 11.51 10.89 -12.32
CA LEU A 244 11.80 11.91 -11.32
C LEU A 244 10.51 12.30 -10.60
N PHE A 245 10.58 12.56 -9.30
CA PHE A 245 9.41 13.00 -8.57
C PHE A 245 9.70 13.89 -7.38
N THR A 246 8.67 14.57 -6.88
CA THR A 246 8.71 15.28 -5.60
C THR A 246 7.41 15.05 -4.84
N HIS A 247 7.37 15.40 -3.55
CA HIS A 247 6.18 15.23 -2.71
C HIS A 247 5.75 16.55 -2.07
N PHE A 248 4.44 16.80 -2.04
CA PHE A 248 3.87 18.00 -1.43
C PHE A 248 3.45 17.73 0.01
N PRO A 249 3.92 18.51 0.99
CA PRO A 249 3.44 18.44 2.36
C PRO A 249 2.10 19.16 2.56
N ASP A 250 1.75 20.10 1.66
CA ASP A 250 0.70 21.10 1.91
C ASP A 250 -0.18 21.35 0.67
N ALA A 251 -0.61 20.27 0.01
CA ALA A 251 -1.42 20.36 -1.21
C ALA A 251 -2.94 20.40 -0.93
N ASP A 252 -3.34 20.26 0.33
CA ASP A 252 -4.70 20.35 0.88
C ASP A 252 -4.89 21.57 1.80
N ALA A 253 -3.94 22.50 1.84
CA ALA A 253 -4.10 23.80 2.49
C ALA A 253 -5.08 24.72 1.74
N GLU A 254 -5.57 25.74 2.45
CA GLU A 254 -6.37 26.81 1.87
C GLU A 254 -5.54 27.61 0.84
N ASP A 255 -4.33 27.99 1.22
CA ASP A 255 -3.33 28.59 0.33
C ASP A 255 -2.40 27.50 -0.24
N LEU A 256 -2.21 27.53 -1.56
CA LEU A 256 -1.38 26.58 -2.28
C LEU A 256 -0.08 27.20 -2.80
N GLU A 257 0.28 28.41 -2.37
CA GLU A 257 1.49 29.11 -2.81
C GLU A 257 2.75 28.23 -2.62
N PHE A 258 2.88 27.57 -1.48
CA PHE A 258 4.03 26.70 -1.19
C PHE A 258 4.10 25.52 -2.18
N SER A 259 3.01 24.78 -2.35
CA SER A 259 2.93 23.65 -3.27
C SER A 259 3.16 24.08 -4.75
N ARG A 260 2.70 25.27 -5.14
CA ARG A 260 3.00 25.83 -6.47
C ARG A 260 4.48 26.15 -6.65
N LYS A 261 5.15 26.71 -5.63
CA LYS A 261 6.61 26.93 -5.65
C LYS A 261 7.36 25.61 -5.83
N GLN A 262 6.92 24.53 -5.19
CA GLN A 262 7.49 23.20 -5.39
C GLN A 262 7.37 22.71 -6.85
N VAL A 263 6.22 22.92 -7.49
CA VAL A 263 6.03 22.60 -8.92
C VAL A 263 7.00 23.40 -9.80
N LEU A 264 7.17 24.70 -9.51
CA LEU A 264 8.10 25.56 -10.25
C LEU A 264 9.56 25.11 -10.09
N ARG A 265 9.99 24.74 -8.87
CA ARG A 265 11.33 24.18 -8.62
C ARG A 265 11.59 22.92 -9.42
N LEU A 266 10.63 21.98 -9.41
CA LEU A 266 10.74 20.75 -10.20
C LEU A 266 10.84 21.05 -11.71
N ARG A 267 10.00 21.96 -12.23
CA ARG A 267 10.06 22.35 -13.64
C ARG A 267 11.38 23.00 -14.02
N ALA A 268 11.89 23.90 -13.18
CA ALA A 268 13.18 24.53 -13.42
C ALA A 268 14.33 23.51 -13.50
N LEU A 269 14.29 22.45 -12.68
CA LEU A 269 15.25 21.34 -12.81
C LEU A 269 15.09 20.60 -14.15
N LEU A 270 13.86 20.29 -14.56
CA LEU A 270 13.59 19.62 -15.85
C LEU A 270 14.07 20.46 -17.03
N ASP A 271 13.91 21.78 -16.98
CA ASP A 271 14.37 22.69 -18.01
C ASP A 271 15.90 22.70 -18.12
N ARG A 272 16.61 22.71 -16.98
CA ARG A 272 18.09 22.60 -16.95
C ARG A 272 18.58 21.27 -17.52
N LEU A 273 17.93 20.16 -17.18
CA LEU A 273 18.23 18.85 -17.76
C LEU A 273 17.94 18.83 -19.27
N GLY A 274 16.82 19.42 -19.69
CA GLY A 274 16.41 19.52 -21.09
C GLY A 274 17.40 20.33 -21.95
N ALA A 275 17.97 21.41 -21.40
CA ALA A 275 19.02 22.20 -22.04
C ALA A 275 20.31 21.39 -22.29
N ARG A 276 20.54 20.31 -21.55
CA ARG A 276 21.63 19.35 -21.75
C ARG A 276 21.23 18.14 -22.61
N GLY A 277 20.02 18.13 -23.18
CA GLY A 277 19.50 17.02 -23.97
C GLY A 277 19.03 15.82 -23.13
N ILE A 278 18.90 15.97 -21.81
CA ILE A 278 18.46 14.92 -20.90
C ILE A 278 16.95 15.07 -20.67
N ARG A 279 16.20 14.00 -20.92
CA ARG A 279 14.76 13.95 -20.63
C ARG A 279 14.48 12.84 -19.63
N ALA A 280 13.85 13.20 -18.52
CA ALA A 280 13.31 12.22 -17.58
C ALA A 280 12.22 11.39 -18.28
N PRO A 281 12.24 10.04 -18.18
CA PRO A 281 11.25 9.24 -18.89
C PRO A 281 9.81 9.46 -18.41
N ARG A 282 9.65 9.70 -17.11
CA ARG A 282 8.39 10.05 -16.46
C ARG A 282 8.65 11.04 -15.34
N VAL A 283 7.69 11.89 -15.06
CA VAL A 283 7.73 12.87 -13.98
C VAL A 283 6.41 12.86 -13.23
N HIS A 284 6.46 12.90 -11.90
CA HIS A 284 5.25 12.97 -11.10
C HIS A 284 5.42 13.82 -9.84
N ALA A 285 4.40 14.57 -9.45
CA ALA A 285 4.44 15.40 -8.24
C ALA A 285 3.16 15.31 -7.41
N ALA A 286 1.99 15.30 -8.07
CA ALA A 286 0.69 15.24 -7.41
C ALA A 286 0.50 13.98 -6.55
N ASN A 287 0.32 14.17 -5.24
CA ASN A 287 -0.34 13.21 -4.36
C ASN A 287 -1.88 13.30 -4.53
N SER A 288 -2.67 12.64 -3.66
CA SER A 288 -4.14 12.73 -3.70
C SER A 288 -4.65 14.18 -3.70
N ALA A 289 -4.13 15.03 -2.81
CA ALA A 289 -4.53 16.44 -2.72
C ALA A 289 -4.05 17.24 -3.94
N GLY A 290 -2.78 17.08 -4.33
CA GLY A 290 -2.23 17.73 -5.53
C GLY A 290 -2.99 17.37 -6.81
N THR A 291 -3.52 16.14 -6.91
CA THR A 291 -4.31 15.70 -8.07
C THR A 291 -5.60 16.51 -8.21
N LEU A 292 -6.28 16.79 -7.10
CA LEU A 292 -7.51 17.58 -7.07
C LEU A 292 -7.25 19.09 -7.13
N ASN A 293 -6.16 19.55 -6.54
CA ASN A 293 -5.95 20.97 -6.25
C ASN A 293 -4.96 21.68 -7.17
N LEU A 294 -4.08 20.93 -7.85
CA LEU A 294 -2.99 21.47 -8.68
C LEU A 294 -2.92 20.74 -10.04
N PRO A 295 -3.76 21.12 -11.02
CA PRO A 295 -3.74 20.53 -12.37
C PRO A 295 -2.35 20.51 -13.01
N GLU A 296 -1.54 21.55 -12.75
CA GLU A 296 -0.17 21.72 -13.22
C GLU A 296 0.83 20.68 -12.67
N ALA A 297 0.47 19.98 -11.59
CA ALA A 297 1.31 18.99 -10.90
C ALA A 297 0.99 17.52 -11.27
N ARG A 298 -0.03 17.28 -12.11
CA ARG A 298 -0.43 15.93 -12.55
C ARG A 298 0.64 15.26 -13.42
N LEU A 299 1.38 16.06 -14.21
CA LEU A 299 2.55 15.65 -15.00
C LEU A 299 2.32 14.32 -15.74
N ASP A 300 3.24 13.35 -15.71
CA ASP A 300 3.02 12.07 -16.39
C ASP A 300 2.19 11.11 -15.55
N TRP A 301 2.43 11.05 -14.23
CA TRP A 301 1.67 10.20 -13.31
C TRP A 301 1.07 10.97 -12.14
N ALA A 302 -0.23 10.81 -11.94
CA ALA A 302 -0.88 11.20 -10.69
C ALA A 302 -0.69 10.08 -9.65
N ARG A 303 -0.03 10.40 -8.52
CA ARG A 303 0.18 9.44 -7.44
C ARG A 303 -0.97 9.48 -6.45
N VAL A 304 -1.90 8.56 -6.58
CA VAL A 304 -3.12 8.57 -5.77
C VAL A 304 -3.09 7.49 -4.69
N GLY A 305 -3.45 7.87 -3.47
CA GLY A 305 -3.65 6.96 -2.35
C GLY A 305 -5.08 7.13 -1.85
N LEU A 306 -5.26 7.99 -0.84
CA LEU A 306 -6.55 8.23 -0.17
C LEU A 306 -7.78 8.38 -1.11
N ILE A 307 -7.66 9.10 -2.23
CA ILE A 307 -8.80 9.31 -3.13
C ILE A 307 -9.21 8.04 -3.89
N ALA A 308 -8.29 7.10 -4.14
CA ALA A 308 -8.65 5.80 -4.71
C ALA A 308 -9.52 4.97 -3.74
N TYR A 309 -9.36 5.17 -2.44
CA TYR A 309 -10.13 4.52 -1.38
C TYR A 309 -11.38 5.32 -0.96
N GLY A 310 -11.68 6.42 -1.65
CA GLY A 310 -12.88 7.22 -1.43
C GLY A 310 -12.75 8.31 -0.36
N HIS A 311 -11.52 8.62 0.08
CA HIS A 311 -11.25 9.65 1.07
C HIS A 311 -10.82 10.95 0.41
N ARG A 312 -11.66 11.98 0.55
CA ARG A 312 -11.42 13.33 0.05
C ARG A 312 -10.47 14.08 1.00
N PRO A 313 -9.37 14.67 0.49
CA PRO A 313 -8.54 15.59 1.25
C PRO A 313 -9.32 16.84 1.67
N PRO A 314 -8.95 17.50 2.78
CA PRO A 314 -9.43 18.84 3.10
C PRO A 314 -9.25 19.82 1.93
N ASN A 315 -10.12 20.84 1.86
CA ASN A 315 -10.03 21.93 0.88
C ASN A 315 -9.89 21.49 -0.58
N ALA A 316 -10.47 20.32 -0.94
CA ALA A 316 -10.48 19.84 -2.31
C ALA A 316 -11.20 20.84 -3.25
N ARG A 317 -10.47 21.36 -4.24
CA ARG A 317 -10.94 22.38 -5.19
C ARG A 317 -11.75 21.80 -6.35
N VAL A 318 -11.59 20.51 -6.62
CA VAL A 318 -12.33 19.79 -7.65
C VAL A 318 -13.17 18.69 -7.02
N GLU A 319 -14.45 18.68 -7.37
CA GLU A 319 -15.37 17.66 -6.92
C GLU A 319 -15.42 16.49 -7.90
N ILE A 320 -15.12 15.29 -7.38
CA ILE A 320 -15.28 14.03 -8.09
C ILE A 320 -16.08 13.04 -7.24
N PRO A 321 -16.87 12.14 -7.86
CA PRO A 321 -17.74 11.21 -7.15
C PRO A 321 -16.92 10.10 -6.48
N LEU A 322 -16.42 10.38 -5.27
CA LEU A 322 -15.67 9.43 -4.46
C LEU A 322 -16.60 8.69 -3.50
N ARG A 323 -16.39 7.38 -3.37
CA ARG A 323 -17.16 6.52 -2.46
C ARG A 323 -16.22 5.75 -1.55
N PRO A 324 -16.41 5.79 -0.22
CA PRO A 324 -15.62 4.98 0.71
C PRO A 324 -15.67 3.50 0.35
N VAL A 325 -14.49 2.90 0.23
CA VAL A 325 -14.29 1.50 -0.18
C VAL A 325 -14.45 0.55 1.00
N MET A 326 -14.00 0.96 2.20
CA MET A 326 -14.02 0.13 3.41
C MET A 326 -15.26 0.35 4.28
N ALA A 327 -15.78 -0.73 4.85
CA ALA A 327 -16.69 -0.72 6.00
C ALA A 327 -16.17 -1.64 7.11
N PHE A 328 -15.96 -1.12 8.32
CA PHE A 328 -15.55 -1.91 9.48
C PHE A 328 -16.78 -2.31 10.30
N LYS A 329 -17.05 -3.61 10.40
CA LYS A 329 -18.29 -4.16 11.00
C LYS A 329 -17.98 -5.12 12.14
N SER A 330 -18.93 -5.21 13.07
CA SER A 330 -18.87 -6.14 14.20
C SER A 330 -20.28 -6.57 14.62
N ARG A 331 -20.36 -7.63 15.42
CA ARG A 331 -21.60 -8.19 15.95
C ARG A 331 -21.83 -7.79 17.40
N ILE A 332 -23.09 -7.57 17.73
CA ILE A 332 -23.55 -7.55 19.13
C ILE A 332 -23.46 -8.98 19.65
N VAL A 333 -22.66 -9.18 20.69
CA VAL A 333 -22.47 -10.49 21.33
C VAL A 333 -23.30 -10.64 22.59
N GLN A 334 -23.77 -9.54 23.17
CA GLN A 334 -24.63 -9.58 24.35
C GLN A 334 -25.52 -8.34 24.41
N LEU A 335 -26.78 -8.55 24.81
CA LEU A 335 -27.68 -7.47 25.21
C LEU A 335 -27.94 -7.58 26.71
N ARG A 336 -27.90 -6.44 27.40
CA ARG A 336 -28.12 -6.35 28.84
C ARG A 336 -29.08 -5.21 29.15
N ASP A 337 -30.14 -5.50 29.90
CA ASP A 337 -30.99 -4.46 30.48
C ASP A 337 -30.44 -4.11 31.86
N LEU A 338 -30.07 -2.84 32.05
CA LEU A 338 -29.45 -2.34 33.28
C LEU A 338 -30.31 -1.23 33.93
N PRO A 339 -30.41 -1.20 35.27
CA PRO A 339 -31.13 -0.16 36.00
C PRO A 339 -30.38 1.18 35.92
N ALA A 340 -31.05 2.28 36.31
CA ALA A 340 -30.36 3.55 36.54
C ALA A 340 -29.30 3.39 37.66
N GLY A 341 -28.17 4.08 37.53
CA GLY A 341 -27.05 4.00 38.47
C GLY A 341 -26.05 2.86 38.19
N ALA A 342 -26.30 1.99 37.21
CA ALA A 342 -25.35 0.95 36.80
C ALA A 342 -24.15 1.58 36.08
N SER A 343 -22.92 1.20 36.48
CA SER A 343 -21.67 1.62 35.84
C SER A 343 -21.25 0.70 34.70
N ILE A 344 -20.65 1.27 33.65
CA ILE A 344 -20.21 0.57 32.44
C ILE A 344 -18.69 0.70 32.27
N SER A 345 -18.05 -0.40 31.86
CA SER A 345 -16.63 -0.49 31.50
C SER A 345 -15.64 -0.15 32.63
N TYR A 346 -14.35 -0.17 32.29
CA TYR A 346 -13.24 0.16 33.17
C TYR A 346 -13.31 1.60 33.67
N GLY A 347 -12.82 1.83 34.89
CA GLY A 347 -12.83 3.15 35.53
C GLY A 347 -14.23 3.68 35.86
N ARG A 348 -15.30 2.93 35.54
CA ARG A 348 -16.71 3.34 35.74
C ARG A 348 -17.00 4.71 35.12
N SER A 349 -16.38 5.00 33.98
CA SER A 349 -16.42 6.31 33.31
C SER A 349 -17.80 6.68 32.76
N PHE A 350 -18.70 5.71 32.63
CA PHE A 350 -20.11 5.93 32.30
C PHE A 350 -21.02 5.30 33.34
N VAL A 351 -22.03 6.05 33.77
CA VAL A 351 -23.10 5.60 34.67
C VAL A 351 -24.44 5.90 34.01
N THR A 352 -25.28 4.87 33.94
CA THR A 352 -26.62 4.97 33.36
C THR A 352 -27.51 5.94 34.15
N ARG A 353 -28.16 6.87 33.46
CA ARG A 353 -29.10 7.86 34.08
C ARG A 353 -30.55 7.37 34.15
N ARG A 354 -30.86 6.29 33.43
CA ARG A 354 -32.17 5.66 33.34
C ARG A 354 -32.00 4.17 33.08
N ARG A 355 -33.09 3.40 33.19
CA ARG A 355 -33.12 2.02 32.69
C ARG A 355 -32.68 2.02 31.22
N SER A 356 -31.62 1.27 30.92
CA SER A 356 -30.92 1.33 29.63
C SER A 356 -30.67 -0.09 29.12
N ARG A 357 -30.84 -0.29 27.81
CA ARG A 357 -30.41 -1.50 27.13
C ARG A 357 -29.02 -1.27 26.56
N ILE A 358 -28.05 -2.04 27.00
CA ILE A 358 -26.64 -1.94 26.60
C ILE A 358 -26.28 -3.13 25.71
N ALA A 359 -25.67 -2.84 24.57
CA ALA A 359 -25.13 -3.83 23.66
C ALA A 359 -23.62 -3.95 23.85
N VAL A 360 -23.14 -5.18 24.05
CA VAL A 360 -21.71 -5.50 24.02
C VAL A 360 -21.37 -5.88 22.59
N VAL A 361 -20.41 -5.19 22.00
CA VAL A 361 -19.94 -5.42 20.62
C VAL A 361 -18.55 -6.03 20.67
N ALA A 362 -18.28 -7.04 19.84
CA ALA A 362 -17.03 -7.79 19.87
C ALA A 362 -15.85 -7.08 19.16
N VAL A 363 -15.69 -5.78 19.41
CA VAL A 363 -14.62 -4.95 18.84
C VAL A 363 -13.94 -4.15 19.95
N GLY A 364 -12.66 -3.85 19.77
CA GLY A 364 -11.87 -3.08 20.72
C GLY A 364 -10.55 -2.63 20.10
N TYR A 365 -9.70 -1.98 20.88
CA TYR A 365 -8.45 -1.39 20.40
C TYR A 365 -7.46 -2.40 19.81
N GLY A 366 -7.50 -3.67 20.24
CA GLY A 366 -6.72 -4.74 19.62
C GLY A 366 -7.08 -5.03 18.16
N HIS A 367 -8.28 -4.60 17.73
CA HIS A 367 -8.73 -4.65 16.33
C HIS A 367 -8.48 -3.33 15.58
N GLY A 368 -7.79 -2.36 16.17
CA GLY A 368 -7.60 -1.01 15.61
C GLY A 368 -8.71 -0.01 15.96
N TYR A 369 -9.72 -0.38 16.76
CA TYR A 369 -10.76 0.54 17.20
C TYR A 369 -10.28 1.44 18.34
N SER A 370 -9.84 2.66 18.00
CA SER A 370 -9.11 3.55 18.90
C SER A 370 -9.77 3.74 20.27
N TRP A 371 -8.97 3.55 21.32
CA TRP A 371 -9.38 3.81 22.71
C TRP A 371 -9.81 5.26 22.96
N LEU A 372 -9.33 6.22 22.15
CA LEU A 372 -9.73 7.64 22.21
C LEU A 372 -11.21 7.87 21.88
N LEU A 373 -11.90 6.88 21.30
CA LEU A 373 -13.33 6.93 21.05
C LEU A 373 -14.17 6.63 22.31
N SER A 374 -13.56 6.22 23.43
CA SER A 374 -14.27 5.96 24.69
C SER A 374 -15.17 7.14 25.07
N SER A 375 -16.48 6.89 25.22
CA SER A 375 -17.51 7.90 25.54
C SER A 375 -17.66 9.06 24.55
N ARG A 376 -17.07 8.95 23.34
CA ARG A 376 -17.08 10.01 22.30
C ARG A 376 -17.51 9.50 20.93
N GLY A 377 -17.14 8.27 20.62
CA GLY A 377 -17.45 7.65 19.34
C GLY A 377 -18.87 7.11 19.27
N HIS A 378 -19.24 6.67 18.07
CA HIS A 378 -20.56 6.15 17.77
C HIS A 378 -20.44 4.95 16.83
N MET A 379 -21.47 4.11 16.84
CA MET A 379 -21.68 3.00 15.89
C MET A 379 -23.03 3.19 15.18
N LEU A 380 -23.26 2.43 14.11
CA LEU A 380 -24.56 2.34 13.44
C LEU A 380 -25.19 0.97 13.73
N VAL A 381 -26.39 0.97 14.29
CA VAL A 381 -27.19 -0.24 14.56
C VAL A 381 -28.58 -0.04 13.95
N GLY A 382 -28.97 -0.90 13.01
CA GLY A 382 -30.26 -0.75 12.29
C GLY A 382 -30.41 0.59 11.56
N GLY A 383 -29.30 1.18 11.09
CA GLY A 383 -29.28 2.51 10.46
C GLY A 383 -29.28 3.70 11.44
N ALA A 384 -29.46 3.45 12.75
CA ALA A 384 -29.44 4.49 13.76
C ALA A 384 -28.05 4.64 14.40
N ARG A 385 -27.63 5.89 14.65
CA ARG A 385 -26.40 6.22 15.36
C ARG A 385 -26.59 5.96 16.86
N VAL A 386 -25.72 5.12 17.43
CA VAL A 386 -25.70 4.80 18.87
C VAL A 386 -24.33 5.15 19.46
N PRO A 387 -24.27 5.77 20.66
CA PRO A 387 -22.99 6.07 21.31
C PRO A 387 -22.30 4.80 21.83
N ILE A 388 -20.97 4.83 21.90
CA ILE A 388 -20.14 3.80 22.57
C ILE A 388 -20.37 3.81 24.07
#